data_AF-A0A6B0SLV5-F1
#
_entry.id   AF-A0A6B0SLV5-F1
#
_cell.length_a   1.000
_cell.length_b   1.000
_cell.length_c   1.000
_cell.angle_alpha   90.00
_cell.angle_beta   90.00
_cell.angle_gamma   90.00
#
_symmetry.space_group_name_H-M   'P 1'
#
loop_
_entity.id
_entity.type
_entity.pdbx_description
1 polymer ?
#
loop_
_entity_poly.entity_id
_entity_poly.type
_entity_poly.pdbx_seq_one_letter_code
_entity_poly.pdbx_strand_id
1 'polypeptide(L)'
;IGFFVRLSALATRVVALVGLLAYLGGLAVEPTLLLASEYAGGFLGILLLGAGRPSADHLLQRVAAAEGSVYGRFDPLHPIVERFNVLVDPYEQYAPTVLRLGVGFNFALLGFWEKLANPGWALAVVDKYDLTAVVPVDPGLWVVGAGLIELAVGVFLLVGLFTRATAAVAFVVLTTTLFGLPDDPVLAHITLFGLSSALFVTGGGPVSLDERLASVVESSPLPTTAG
;
A
#
# COMPACT_ATOMS: atom_id res chain seq x y z
N ILE A 1 -25.92 4.05 8.41
CA ILE A 1 -25.38 3.23 9.53
C ILE A 1 -23.98 2.68 9.23
N GLY A 2 -23.67 2.21 8.02
CA GLY A 2 -22.31 1.73 7.65
C GLY A 2 -21.19 2.78 7.54
N PHE A 3 -21.49 4.08 7.57
CA PHE A 3 -20.50 5.16 7.51
C PHE A 3 -19.81 5.42 8.87
N PHE A 4 -20.56 5.35 9.98
CA PHE A 4 -20.02 5.62 11.32
C PHE A 4 -19.20 4.46 11.89
N VAL A 5 -19.47 3.22 11.45
CA VAL A 5 -18.68 2.05 11.86
C VAL A 5 -17.29 2.05 11.21
N ARG A 6 -17.06 2.77 10.11
CA ARG A 6 -15.73 2.87 9.48
C ARG A 6 -14.76 3.85 10.16
N LEU A 7 -15.25 4.58 11.15
CA LEU A 7 -14.55 5.67 11.82
C LEU A 7 -14.07 5.32 13.24
N SER A 8 -14.42 4.14 13.77
CA SER A 8 -13.78 3.59 14.98
C SER A 8 -12.53 2.81 14.59
N ALA A 9 -11.42 3.12 15.24
CA ALA A 9 -10.12 2.46 15.04
C ALA A 9 -10.22 0.94 15.22
N LEU A 10 -11.10 0.51 16.12
CA LEU A 10 -11.40 -0.90 16.35
C LEU A 10 -12.04 -1.56 15.13
N ALA A 11 -13.11 -0.97 14.58
CA ALA A 11 -13.80 -1.57 13.45
C ALA A 11 -12.88 -1.61 12.21
N THR A 12 -12.03 -0.60 12.02
CA THR A 12 -11.05 -0.60 10.93
C THR A 12 -10.05 -1.76 11.05
N ARG A 13 -9.52 -2.04 12.26
CA ARG A 13 -8.60 -3.17 12.50
C ARG A 13 -9.30 -4.52 12.40
N VAL A 14 -10.51 -4.66 12.95
CA VAL A 14 -11.31 -5.91 12.85
C VAL A 14 -11.67 -6.20 11.39
N VAL A 15 -12.12 -5.20 10.64
CA VAL A 15 -12.41 -5.34 9.21
C VAL A 15 -11.16 -5.70 8.42
N ALA A 16 -10.00 -5.11 8.75
CA ALA A 16 -8.74 -5.48 8.12
C ALA A 16 -8.32 -6.91 8.45
N LEU A 17 -8.51 -7.39 9.69
CA LEU A 17 -8.21 -8.76 10.07
C LEU A 17 -9.12 -9.75 9.34
N VAL A 18 -10.43 -9.49 9.32
CA VAL A 18 -11.41 -10.32 8.59
C VAL A 18 -11.10 -10.31 7.09
N GLY A 19 -10.76 -9.16 6.52
CA GLY A 19 -10.35 -9.02 5.13
C GLY A 19 -9.08 -9.82 4.81
N LEU A 20 -8.07 -9.77 5.68
CA LEU A 20 -6.84 -10.55 5.54
C LEU A 20 -7.10 -12.05 5.62
N LEU A 21 -7.92 -12.50 6.57
CA LEU A 21 -8.30 -13.92 6.69
C LEU A 21 -9.10 -14.39 5.47
N ALA A 22 -10.01 -13.55 4.96
CA ALA A 22 -10.76 -13.85 3.74
C ALA A 22 -9.83 -13.92 2.52
N TYR A 23 -8.84 -13.02 2.41
CA TYR A 23 -7.83 -13.05 1.36
C TYR A 23 -6.99 -14.33 1.43
N LEU A 24 -6.50 -14.71 2.62
CA LEU A 24 -5.72 -15.94 2.81
C LEU A 24 -6.57 -17.20 2.53
N GLY A 25 -7.85 -17.19 2.91
CA GLY A 25 -8.78 -18.27 2.58
C GLY A 25 -9.05 -18.38 1.08
N GLY A 26 -9.24 -17.24 0.40
CA GLY A 26 -9.39 -17.18 -1.05
C GLY A 26 -8.14 -17.66 -1.77
N LEU A 27 -6.95 -17.28 -1.30
CA LEU A 27 -5.67 -17.68 -1.87
C LEU A 27 -5.48 -19.21 -1.94
N ALA A 28 -6.04 -19.93 -0.96
CA ALA A 28 -6.01 -21.39 -0.95
C ALA A 28 -6.90 -22.03 -2.03
N VAL A 29 -7.92 -21.32 -2.51
CA VAL A 29 -8.87 -21.77 -3.54
C VAL A 29 -8.43 -21.30 -4.92
N GLU A 30 -7.96 -20.05 -5.03
CA GLU A 30 -7.65 -19.39 -6.28
C GLU A 30 -6.26 -18.73 -6.23
N PRO A 31 -5.22 -19.40 -6.78
CA PRO A 31 -3.84 -18.91 -6.73
C PRO A 31 -3.59 -17.61 -7.51
N THR A 32 -4.48 -17.24 -8.44
CA THR A 32 -4.39 -15.99 -9.20
C THR A 32 -4.51 -14.75 -8.29
N LEU A 33 -5.06 -14.91 -7.07
CA LEU A 33 -5.06 -13.86 -6.04
C LEU A 33 -3.66 -13.42 -5.59
N LEU A 34 -2.61 -14.17 -5.93
CA LEU A 34 -1.22 -13.71 -5.75
C LEU A 34 -0.94 -12.42 -6.52
N LEU A 35 -1.57 -12.22 -7.67
CA LEU A 35 -1.43 -10.98 -8.46
C LEU A 35 -2.05 -9.76 -7.75
N ALA A 36 -2.91 -10.01 -6.76
CA ALA A 36 -3.53 -9.01 -5.91
C ALA A 36 -2.89 -8.98 -4.50
N SER A 37 -1.59 -9.27 -4.43
CA SER A 37 -0.83 -9.35 -3.17
C SER A 37 -0.76 -8.03 -2.41
N GLU A 38 -1.04 -6.91 -3.07
CA GLU A 38 -1.14 -5.60 -2.43
C GLU A 38 -2.27 -5.54 -1.40
N TYR A 39 -3.32 -6.37 -1.53
CA TYR A 39 -4.37 -6.46 -0.51
C TYR A 39 -3.81 -6.94 0.82
N ALA A 40 -2.91 -7.94 0.81
CA ALA A 40 -2.25 -8.40 2.03
C ALA A 40 -1.42 -7.28 2.66
N GLY A 41 -0.64 -6.55 1.85
CA GLY A 41 0.13 -5.39 2.30
C GLY A 41 -0.76 -4.28 2.88
N GLY A 42 -1.88 -3.98 2.22
CA GLY A 42 -2.83 -2.98 2.66
C GLY A 42 -3.55 -3.36 3.96
N PHE A 43 -4.01 -4.60 4.10
CA PHE A 43 -4.63 -5.07 5.33
C PHE A 43 -3.64 -5.08 6.49
N LEU A 44 -2.40 -5.55 6.28
CA LEU A 44 -1.36 -5.51 7.30
C LEU A 44 -0.98 -4.07 7.67
N GLY A 45 -0.89 -3.17 6.69
CA GLY A 45 -0.67 -1.74 6.93
C GLY A 45 -1.77 -1.10 7.78
N ILE A 46 -3.04 -1.42 7.50
CA ILE A 46 -4.19 -0.96 8.30
C ILE A 46 -4.18 -1.57 9.70
N LEU A 47 -3.78 -2.84 9.84
CA LEU A 47 -3.66 -3.49 11.15
C LEU A 47 -2.61 -2.81 12.03
N LEU A 48 -1.50 -2.36 11.45
CA LEU A 48 -0.42 -1.66 12.16
C LEU A 48 -0.77 -0.20 12.47
N LEU A 49 -1.30 0.55 11.50
CA LEU A 49 -1.64 1.97 11.67
C LEU A 49 -2.92 2.19 12.50
N GLY A 50 -3.93 1.31 12.34
CA GLY A 50 -5.28 1.56 12.86
C GLY A 50 -5.99 2.73 12.17
N ALA A 51 -7.07 3.25 12.78
CA ALA A 51 -7.64 4.50 12.31
C ALA A 51 -6.78 5.66 12.82
N GLY A 52 -6.21 6.42 11.86
CA GLY A 52 -5.39 7.59 12.16
C GLY A 52 -6.07 8.55 13.15
N ARG A 53 -5.28 9.14 14.04
CA ARG A 53 -5.77 10.16 14.99
C ARG A 53 -6.03 11.46 14.22
N PRO A 54 -7.18 12.14 14.42
CA PRO A 54 -8.25 11.86 15.37
C PRO A 54 -9.29 10.90 14.79
N SER A 55 -9.41 9.69 15.35
CA SER A 55 -10.49 8.76 15.01
C SER A 55 -11.78 9.19 15.68
N ALA A 56 -12.95 8.75 15.17
CA ALA A 56 -14.21 9.03 15.85
C ALA A 56 -14.26 8.39 17.24
N ASP A 57 -13.43 7.39 17.55
CA ASP A 57 -13.25 6.90 18.91
C ASP A 57 -12.73 7.98 19.85
N HIS A 58 -11.86 8.88 19.38
CA HIS A 58 -11.38 9.98 20.22
C HIS A 58 -12.48 11.03 20.46
N LEU A 59 -13.39 11.22 19.50
CA LEU A 59 -14.55 12.10 19.64
C LEU A 59 -15.65 11.46 20.48
N LEU A 60 -15.92 10.17 20.28
CA LEU A 60 -16.82 9.36 21.09
C LEU A 60 -16.30 9.22 22.51
N GLN A 61 -14.98 9.14 22.73
CA GLN A 61 -14.38 9.20 24.07
C GLN A 61 -14.59 10.55 24.73
N ARG A 62 -14.44 11.67 24.00
CA ARG A 62 -14.76 13.00 24.57
C ARG A 62 -16.25 13.14 24.91
N VAL A 63 -17.13 12.54 24.12
CA VAL A 63 -18.58 12.55 24.34
C VAL A 63 -19.00 11.54 25.42
N ALA A 64 -18.30 10.41 25.53
CA ALA A 64 -18.56 9.37 26.53
C ALA A 64 -18.02 9.74 27.91
N ALA A 65 -16.89 10.45 27.96
CA ALA A 65 -16.33 11.07 29.15
C ALA A 65 -17.12 12.31 29.61
N ALA A 66 -18.09 12.79 28.82
CA ALA A 66 -19.05 13.78 29.29
C ALA A 66 -20.00 13.13 30.32
N GLU A 67 -20.11 13.73 31.50
CA GLU A 67 -20.94 13.24 32.60
C GLU A 67 -22.38 13.00 32.15
N GLY A 68 -22.87 11.76 32.26
CA GLY A 68 -24.26 11.38 32.00
C GLY A 68 -24.52 10.54 30.74
N SER A 69 -23.51 10.16 29.96
CA SER A 69 -23.72 9.35 28.75
C SER A 69 -24.08 7.87 29.06
N VAL A 70 -25.13 7.36 28.44
CA VAL A 70 -25.57 5.94 28.53
C VAL A 70 -24.53 5.00 27.92
N TYR A 71 -23.67 5.51 27.04
CA TYR A 71 -22.64 4.77 26.32
C TYR A 71 -21.52 4.23 27.23
N GLY A 72 -21.20 4.92 28.32
CA GLY A 72 -20.18 4.46 29.29
C GLY A 72 -20.59 3.21 30.08
N ARG A 73 -21.88 2.81 30.05
CA ARG A 73 -22.40 1.68 30.84
C ARG A 73 -22.39 0.34 30.09
N PHE A 74 -22.18 0.35 28.77
CA PHE A 74 -22.24 -0.83 27.90
C PHE A 74 -21.15 -0.82 26.82
N ASP A 75 -19.88 -0.66 27.20
CA ASP A 75 -18.76 -0.90 26.27
C ASP A 75 -17.99 -2.18 26.63
N PRO A 76 -18.51 -3.38 26.25
CA PRO A 76 -17.82 -4.65 26.47
C PRO A 76 -16.57 -4.84 25.58
N LEU A 77 -16.38 -3.99 24.56
CA LEU A 77 -15.29 -4.13 23.60
C LEU A 77 -14.05 -3.34 24.01
N HIS A 78 -14.20 -2.29 24.81
CA HIS A 78 -13.11 -1.45 25.33
C HIS A 78 -11.87 -2.20 25.82
N PRO A 79 -11.96 -3.19 26.75
CA PRO A 79 -10.78 -3.88 27.27
C PRO A 79 -10.07 -4.74 26.21
N ILE A 80 -10.80 -5.24 25.21
CA ILE A 80 -10.23 -6.02 24.11
C ILE A 80 -9.47 -5.09 23.16
N VAL A 81 -10.03 -3.91 22.88
CA VAL A 81 -9.40 -2.87 22.04
C VAL A 81 -8.10 -2.38 22.66
N GLU A 82 -8.13 -2.03 23.94
CA GLU A 82 -6.97 -1.48 24.63
C GLU A 82 -5.83 -2.49 24.69
N ARG A 83 -6.15 -3.76 24.97
CA ARG A 83 -5.16 -4.84 24.95
C ARG A 83 -4.56 -5.06 23.57
N PHE A 84 -5.36 -4.97 22.50
CA PHE A 84 -4.85 -5.11 21.13
C PHE A 84 -4.00 -3.91 20.71
N ASN A 85 -4.40 -2.68 21.06
CA ASN A 85 -3.62 -1.47 20.79
C ASN A 85 -2.28 -1.52 21.51
N VAL A 86 -2.25 -1.86 22.81
CA VAL A 86 -0.98 -2.00 23.55
C VAL A 86 -0.03 -3.02 22.92
N LEU A 87 -0.57 -4.09 22.29
CA LEU A 87 0.25 -5.08 21.59
C LEU A 87 0.78 -4.59 20.24
N VAL A 88 0.04 -3.73 19.53
CA VAL A 88 0.38 -3.31 18.16
C VAL A 88 1.07 -1.95 18.11
N ASP A 89 0.84 -1.06 19.07
CA ASP A 89 1.45 0.28 19.16
C ASP A 89 2.98 0.26 18.99
N PRO A 90 3.75 -0.70 19.57
CA PRO A 90 5.20 -0.79 19.33
C PRO A 90 5.58 -1.08 17.87
N TYR A 91 4.67 -1.66 17.09
CA TYR A 91 4.89 -2.05 15.71
C TYR A 91 4.37 -1.04 14.68
N GLU A 92 3.68 0.02 15.12
CA GLU A 92 3.18 1.09 14.23
C GLU A 92 4.30 1.69 13.38
N GLN A 93 5.51 1.82 13.94
CA GLN A 93 6.71 2.27 13.24
C GLN A 93 7.08 1.43 12.00
N TYR A 94 6.67 0.16 11.93
CA TYR A 94 6.93 -0.72 10.79
C TYR A 94 5.84 -0.65 9.72
N ALA A 95 4.75 0.09 9.94
CA ALA A 95 3.69 0.21 8.95
C ALA A 95 4.19 0.69 7.58
N PRO A 96 5.05 1.72 7.47
CA PRO A 96 5.59 2.12 6.17
C PRO A 96 6.41 1.01 5.52
N THR A 97 7.12 0.19 6.31
CA THR A 97 7.88 -0.95 5.80
C THR A 97 6.95 -2.03 5.23
N VAL A 98 5.85 -2.35 5.92
CA VAL A 98 4.88 -3.35 5.44
C VAL A 98 4.16 -2.88 4.19
N LEU A 99 3.71 -1.62 4.16
CA LEU A 99 3.10 -1.02 2.97
C LEU A 99 4.06 -1.07 1.79
N ARG A 100 5.33 -0.74 2.03
CA ARG A 100 6.39 -0.74 1.04
C ARG A 100 6.67 -2.13 0.48
N LEU A 101 6.72 -3.14 1.36
CA LEU A 101 6.90 -4.52 0.94
C LEU A 101 5.72 -5.03 0.13
N GLY A 102 4.49 -4.72 0.55
CA GLY A 102 3.28 -5.12 -0.18
C GLY A 102 3.20 -4.50 -1.57
N VAL A 103 3.37 -3.18 -1.68
CA VAL A 103 3.35 -2.48 -2.97
C VAL A 103 4.54 -2.90 -3.84
N GLY A 104 5.74 -2.92 -3.27
CA GLY A 104 6.95 -3.29 -3.99
C GLY A 104 6.92 -4.72 -4.52
N PHE A 105 6.44 -5.67 -3.71
CA PHE A 105 6.26 -7.05 -4.14
C PHE A 105 5.23 -7.15 -5.26
N ASN A 106 4.10 -6.44 -5.16
CA ASN A 106 3.07 -6.48 -6.20
C ASN A 106 3.56 -5.91 -7.54
N PHE A 107 4.23 -4.75 -7.52
CA PHE A 107 4.83 -4.18 -8.73
C PHE A 107 5.89 -5.10 -9.34
N ALA A 108 6.73 -5.73 -8.51
CA ALA A 108 7.72 -6.69 -8.98
C ALA A 108 7.06 -7.95 -9.58
N LEU A 109 6.00 -8.45 -8.95
CA LEU A 109 5.27 -9.61 -9.41
C LEU A 109 4.54 -9.33 -10.72
N LEU A 110 3.83 -8.20 -10.84
CA LEU A 110 3.15 -7.80 -12.08
C LEU A 110 4.15 -7.55 -13.22
N GLY A 111 5.19 -6.76 -12.96
CA GLY A 111 6.22 -6.45 -13.96
C GLY A 111 6.97 -7.70 -14.44
N PHE A 112 7.21 -8.67 -13.56
CA PHE A 112 7.83 -9.93 -13.96
C PHE A 112 6.83 -10.90 -14.60
N TRP A 113 5.72 -11.21 -13.93
CA TRP A 113 4.81 -12.28 -14.34
C TRP A 113 3.90 -11.89 -15.50
N GLU A 114 3.19 -10.77 -15.39
CA GLU A 114 2.20 -10.33 -16.37
C GLU A 114 2.84 -9.68 -17.60
N LYS A 115 4.03 -9.09 -17.46
CA LYS A 115 4.72 -8.39 -18.56
C LYS A 115 5.86 -9.19 -19.18
N LEU A 116 6.71 -9.86 -18.39
CA LEU A 116 7.90 -10.55 -18.92
C LEU A 116 7.67 -12.05 -19.13
N ALA A 117 7.05 -12.74 -18.16
CA ALA A 117 6.91 -14.20 -18.19
C ALA A 117 5.69 -14.65 -19.01
N ASN A 118 4.57 -13.92 -18.95
CA ASN A 118 3.34 -14.23 -19.66
C ASN A 118 2.70 -12.99 -20.30
N PRO A 119 3.33 -12.42 -21.35
CA PRO A 119 2.92 -11.15 -21.95
C PRO A 119 1.61 -11.22 -22.75
N GLY A 120 0.92 -12.37 -22.79
CA GLY A 120 -0.22 -12.58 -23.69
C GLY A 120 -1.32 -11.52 -23.55
N TRP A 121 -1.69 -11.20 -22.31
CA TRP A 121 -2.66 -10.13 -22.04
C TRP A 121 -2.08 -8.73 -22.32
N ALA A 122 -0.82 -8.50 -21.96
CA ALA A 122 -0.16 -7.21 -22.16
C ALA A 122 0.00 -6.85 -23.64
N LEU A 123 0.33 -7.81 -24.49
CA LEU A 123 0.39 -7.64 -25.95
C LEU A 123 -0.99 -7.35 -26.54
N ALA A 124 -2.03 -8.07 -26.09
CA ALA A 124 -3.40 -7.82 -26.52
C ALA A 124 -3.87 -6.40 -26.16
N VAL A 125 -3.42 -5.85 -25.03
CA VAL A 125 -3.67 -4.45 -24.66
C VAL A 125 -2.95 -3.49 -25.61
N VAL A 126 -1.69 -3.73 -25.95
CA VAL A 126 -0.96 -2.90 -26.92
C VAL A 126 -1.65 -2.87 -28.27
N ASP A 127 -2.08 -4.03 -28.77
CA ASP A 127 -2.77 -4.16 -30.05
C ASP A 127 -4.17 -3.52 -30.01
N LYS A 128 -4.91 -3.70 -28.90
CA LYS A 128 -6.26 -3.14 -28.74
C LYS A 128 -6.26 -1.61 -28.72
N TYR A 129 -5.26 -1.00 -28.09
CA TYR A 129 -5.19 0.46 -27.91
C TYR A 129 -4.23 1.14 -28.90
N ASP A 130 -3.68 0.40 -29.86
CA ASP A 130 -2.71 0.86 -30.86
C ASP A 130 -1.62 1.76 -30.25
N LEU A 131 -1.00 1.29 -29.17
CA LEU A 131 0.01 2.09 -28.45
C LEU A 131 1.23 2.39 -29.33
N THR A 132 1.39 1.65 -30.44
CA THR A 132 2.40 1.89 -31.47
C THR A 132 2.22 3.23 -32.19
N ALA A 133 1.00 3.82 -32.16
CA ALA A 133 0.75 5.16 -32.67
C ALA A 133 1.36 6.27 -31.80
N VAL A 134 1.55 6.03 -30.48
CA VAL A 134 2.13 7.00 -29.54
C VAL A 134 3.65 6.94 -29.57
N VAL A 135 4.22 5.74 -29.53
CA VAL A 135 5.66 5.50 -29.74
C VAL A 135 5.78 4.37 -30.76
N PRO A 136 6.39 4.63 -31.94
CA PRO A 136 6.46 3.67 -33.04
C PRO A 136 7.55 2.63 -32.77
N VAL A 137 7.26 1.74 -31.82
CA VAL A 137 8.09 0.60 -31.46
C VAL A 137 7.26 -0.67 -31.47
N ASP A 138 7.94 -1.81 -31.56
CA ASP A 138 7.32 -3.13 -31.52
C ASP A 138 6.46 -3.32 -30.25
N PRO A 139 5.27 -3.94 -30.34
CA PRO A 139 4.42 -4.22 -29.18
C PRO A 139 5.13 -4.97 -28.04
N GLY A 140 6.04 -5.90 -28.38
CA GLY A 140 6.87 -6.59 -27.40
C GLY A 140 7.81 -5.64 -26.66
N LEU A 141 8.39 -4.66 -27.35
CA LEU A 141 9.26 -3.66 -26.72
C LEU A 141 8.48 -2.74 -25.78
N TRP A 142 7.24 -2.40 -26.13
CA TRP A 142 6.31 -1.69 -25.25
C TRP A 142 6.06 -2.47 -23.95
N VAL A 143 5.70 -3.75 -24.05
CA VAL A 143 5.41 -4.60 -22.90
C VAL A 143 6.65 -4.80 -22.03
N VAL A 144 7.81 -5.06 -22.64
CA VAL A 144 9.08 -5.23 -21.93
C VAL A 144 9.47 -3.93 -21.22
N GLY A 145 9.33 -2.77 -21.88
CA GLY A 145 9.60 -1.47 -21.27
C GLY A 145 8.74 -1.22 -20.03
N ALA A 146 7.42 -1.45 -20.14
CA ALA A 146 6.50 -1.33 -19.01
C ALA A 146 6.87 -2.31 -17.88
N GLY A 147 7.12 -3.58 -18.21
CA GLY A 147 7.50 -4.60 -17.23
C GLY A 147 8.80 -4.30 -16.49
N LEU A 148 9.82 -3.78 -17.19
CA LEU A 148 11.08 -3.37 -16.57
C LEU A 148 10.91 -2.16 -15.66
N ILE A 149 10.08 -1.18 -16.03
CA ILE A 149 9.77 -0.03 -15.18
C ILE A 149 9.03 -0.48 -13.92
N GLU A 150 7.98 -1.30 -14.07
CA GLU A 150 7.21 -1.84 -12.95
C GLU A 150 8.10 -2.68 -12.02
N LEU A 151 8.97 -3.52 -12.58
CA LEU A 151 9.91 -4.33 -11.81
C LEU A 151 10.95 -3.47 -11.07
N ALA A 152 11.50 -2.45 -11.73
CA ALA A 152 12.45 -1.53 -11.10
C ALA A 152 11.82 -0.75 -9.95
N VAL A 153 10.60 -0.21 -10.15
CA VAL A 153 9.81 0.44 -9.10
C VAL A 153 9.55 -0.53 -7.95
N GLY A 154 9.15 -1.76 -8.26
CA GLY A 154 8.93 -2.81 -7.27
C GLY A 154 10.17 -3.09 -6.42
N VAL A 155 11.32 -3.29 -7.06
CA VAL A 155 12.60 -3.54 -6.38
C VAL A 155 13.04 -2.35 -5.54
N PHE A 156 12.95 -1.13 -6.07
CA PHE A 156 13.33 0.09 -5.34
C PHE A 156 12.46 0.31 -4.12
N LEU A 157 11.15 0.04 -4.21
CA LEU A 157 10.28 0.01 -3.05
C LEU A 157 10.72 -1.10 -2.09
N LEU A 158 10.91 -2.35 -2.51
CA LEU A 158 11.29 -3.45 -1.61
C LEU A 158 12.51 -3.11 -0.75
N VAL A 159 13.57 -2.57 -1.37
CA VAL A 159 14.79 -2.17 -0.64
C VAL A 159 14.63 -0.84 0.11
N GLY A 160 13.62 -0.03 -0.22
CA GLY A 160 13.39 1.29 0.37
C GLY A 160 14.43 2.30 -0.06
N LEU A 161 14.68 2.37 -1.37
CA LEU A 161 15.55 3.34 -2.01
C LEU A 161 14.70 4.45 -2.65
N PHE A 162 15.01 5.70 -2.30
CA PHE A 162 14.28 6.91 -2.70
C PHE A 162 12.77 6.76 -2.51
N THR A 163 12.33 6.22 -1.38
CA THR A 163 10.98 5.66 -1.20
C THR A 163 9.87 6.63 -1.62
N ARG A 164 10.00 7.92 -1.30
CA ARG A 164 9.04 8.96 -1.71
C ARG A 164 9.03 9.21 -3.22
N ALA A 165 10.20 9.29 -3.84
CA ALA A 165 10.31 9.48 -5.28
C ALA A 165 9.80 8.24 -6.01
N THR A 166 10.18 7.04 -5.57
CA THR A 166 9.72 5.77 -6.13
C THR A 166 8.21 5.60 -5.99
N ALA A 167 7.62 5.98 -4.85
CA ALA A 167 6.17 6.00 -4.67
C ALA A 167 5.46 7.01 -5.59
N ALA A 168 6.07 8.18 -5.84
CA ALA A 168 5.56 9.15 -6.81
C ALA A 168 5.62 8.60 -8.25
N VAL A 169 6.71 7.93 -8.61
CA VAL A 169 6.83 7.25 -9.92
C VAL A 169 5.76 6.16 -10.06
N ALA A 170 5.56 5.33 -9.04
CA ALA A 170 4.51 4.32 -9.02
C ALA A 170 3.12 4.96 -9.24
N PHE A 171 2.83 6.06 -8.54
CA PHE A 171 1.59 6.81 -8.70
C PHE A 171 1.41 7.34 -10.13
N VAL A 172 2.46 7.89 -10.74
CA VAL A 172 2.42 8.38 -12.12
C VAL A 172 2.19 7.23 -13.09
N VAL A 173 2.89 6.10 -12.94
CA VAL A 173 2.69 4.91 -13.79
C VAL A 173 1.23 4.43 -13.72
N LEU A 174 0.67 4.28 -12.51
CA LEU A 174 -0.73 3.89 -12.32
C LEU A 174 -1.71 4.91 -12.93
N THR A 175 -1.37 6.20 -12.90
CA THR A 175 -2.18 7.26 -13.52
C THR A 175 -2.14 7.16 -15.03
N THR A 176 -0.96 6.94 -15.60
CA THR A 176 -0.80 6.77 -17.04
C THR A 176 -1.53 5.53 -17.53
N THR A 177 -1.52 4.41 -16.80
CA THR A 177 -2.29 3.22 -17.20
C THR A 177 -3.80 3.45 -17.07
N LEU A 178 -4.25 4.00 -15.95
CA LEU A 178 -5.67 4.22 -15.69
C LEU A 178 -6.34 5.17 -16.69
N PHE A 179 -5.66 6.26 -17.05
CA PHE A 179 -6.20 7.25 -17.99
C PHE A 179 -5.78 6.99 -19.44
N GLY A 180 -4.72 6.21 -19.66
CA GLY A 180 -4.26 5.81 -21.00
C GLY A 180 -5.08 4.66 -21.59
N LEU A 181 -5.73 3.86 -20.75
CA LEU A 181 -6.51 2.69 -21.17
C LEU A 181 -8.00 2.88 -20.81
N PRO A 182 -8.85 3.33 -21.76
CA PRO A 182 -10.21 3.77 -21.45
C PRO A 182 -11.17 2.68 -20.90
N ASP A 183 -10.87 1.38 -21.06
CA ASP A 183 -11.69 0.29 -20.51
C ASP A 183 -11.02 -0.45 -19.33
N ASP A 184 -9.90 0.08 -18.82
CA ASP A 184 -9.16 -0.59 -17.75
C ASP A 184 -9.91 -0.47 -16.41
N PRO A 185 -10.17 -1.60 -15.70
CA PRO A 185 -10.94 -1.57 -14.48
C PRO A 185 -10.23 -0.75 -13.39
N VAL A 186 -10.81 0.41 -13.08
CA VAL A 186 -10.35 1.32 -12.01
C VAL A 186 -10.17 0.57 -10.68
N LEU A 187 -11.06 -0.38 -10.39
CA LEU A 187 -11.03 -1.22 -9.19
C LEU A 187 -9.71 -1.98 -8.99
N ALA A 188 -9.02 -2.36 -10.07
CA ALA A 188 -7.73 -3.03 -10.00
C ALA A 188 -6.59 -2.09 -9.55
N HIS A 189 -6.77 -0.78 -9.67
CA HIS A 189 -5.73 0.21 -9.42
C HIS A 189 -5.94 1.01 -8.12
N ILE A 190 -7.18 1.14 -7.64
CA ILE A 190 -7.52 1.97 -6.47
C ILE A 190 -6.68 1.64 -5.24
N THR A 191 -6.42 0.36 -5.00
CA THR A 191 -5.60 -0.10 -3.86
C THR A 191 -4.15 0.31 -4.00
N LEU A 192 -3.54 0.01 -5.14
CA LEU A 192 -2.16 0.42 -5.43
C LEU A 192 -2.00 1.95 -5.38
N PHE A 193 -2.99 2.70 -5.86
CA PHE A 193 -3.04 4.16 -5.73
C PHE A 193 -3.05 4.62 -4.28
N GLY A 194 -3.96 4.08 -3.48
CA GLY A 194 -4.10 4.43 -2.07
C GLY A 194 -2.82 4.10 -1.28
N LEU A 195 -2.24 2.94 -1.53
CA LEU A 195 -1.01 2.49 -0.85
C LEU A 195 0.21 3.30 -1.30
N SER A 196 0.34 3.61 -2.59
CA SER A 196 1.42 4.46 -3.11
C SER A 196 1.32 5.88 -2.55
N SER A 197 0.10 6.43 -2.45
CA SER A 197 -0.15 7.73 -1.81
C SER A 197 0.21 7.70 -0.33
N ALA A 198 -0.17 6.64 0.38
CA ALA A 198 0.19 6.45 1.78
C ALA A 198 1.70 6.36 1.96
N LEU A 199 2.43 5.65 1.09
CA LEU A 199 3.89 5.58 1.10
C LEU A 199 4.57 6.90 0.78
N PHE A 200 4.00 7.68 -0.13
CA PHE A 200 4.50 9.03 -0.40
C PHE A 200 4.47 9.92 0.85
N VAL A 201 3.39 9.83 1.63
CA VAL A 201 3.24 10.59 2.89
C VAL A 201 4.10 10.00 4.02
N THR A 202 4.03 8.69 4.23
CA THR A 202 4.66 8.00 5.37
C THR A 202 6.16 7.75 5.19
N GLY A 203 6.66 7.69 3.96
CA GLY A 203 8.08 7.46 3.66
C GLY A 203 8.52 6.00 3.76
N GLY A 204 9.84 5.78 3.89
CA GLY A 204 10.46 4.45 3.81
C GLY A 204 10.38 3.59 5.08
N GLY A 205 10.15 4.21 6.23
CA GLY A 205 10.18 3.56 7.54
C GLY A 205 11.60 3.19 8.01
N PRO A 206 11.71 2.61 9.22
CA PRO A 206 13.00 2.38 9.90
C PRO A 206 13.88 1.32 9.22
N VAL A 207 13.31 0.46 8.38
CA VAL A 207 14.01 -0.61 7.66
C VAL A 207 14.26 -0.23 6.19
N SER A 208 14.37 1.06 5.87
CA SER A 208 14.69 1.53 4.52
C SER A 208 16.19 1.70 4.31
N LEU A 209 16.64 1.52 3.06
CA LEU A 209 17.98 1.93 2.67
C LEU A 209 18.15 3.45 2.81
N ASP A 210 17.09 4.23 2.59
CA ASP A 210 17.09 5.68 2.83
C ASP A 210 17.53 6.02 4.27
N GLU A 211 16.94 5.37 5.28
CA GLU A 211 17.29 5.59 6.69
C GLU A 211 18.73 5.12 7.01
N ARG A 212 19.14 3.99 6.43
CA ARG A 212 20.51 3.48 6.57
C ARG A 212 21.52 4.43 5.94
N LEU A 213 21.22 5.01 4.79
CA LEU A 213 22.11 5.96 4.13
C LEU A 213 22.18 7.27 4.93
N ALA A 214 21.06 7.76 5.45
CA ALA A 214 21.01 8.95 6.31
C ALA A 214 21.88 8.78 7.57
N SER A 215 21.76 7.64 8.27
CA SER A 215 22.56 7.36 9.48
C SER A 215 24.06 7.21 9.20
N VAL A 216 24.45 6.66 8.04
CA VAL A 216 25.85 6.60 7.61
C VAL A 216 26.40 8.00 7.31
N VAL A 217 25.61 8.86 6.67
CA VAL A 217 26.01 10.26 6.42
C VAL A 217 26.19 11.03 7.72
N GLU A 218 25.28 10.85 8.69
CA GLU A 218 25.34 11.51 9.99
C GLU A 218 26.54 11.06 10.84
N SER A 219 26.93 9.79 10.74
CA SER A 219 28.10 9.23 11.45
C SER A 219 29.44 9.47 10.73
N SER A 220 29.42 10.07 9.53
CA SER A 220 30.63 10.34 8.76
C SER A 220 31.44 11.48 9.39
N PRO A 221 32.74 11.30 9.66
CA PRO A 221 33.62 12.37 10.13
C PRO A 221 33.99 13.39 9.04
N LEU A 222 33.55 13.18 7.80
CA LEU A 222 33.79 14.10 6.70
C LEU A 222 32.80 15.27 6.76
N PRO A 223 33.25 16.52 6.53
CA PRO A 223 32.35 17.66 6.52
C PRO A 223 31.30 17.47 5.43
N THR A 224 30.03 17.42 5.83
CA THR A 224 28.89 17.49 4.92
C THR A 224 28.88 18.88 4.29
N THR A 225 29.44 19.00 3.09
CA THR A 225 29.26 20.18 2.25
C THR A 225 27.81 20.21 1.80
N ALA A 226 26.95 20.83 2.61
CA ALA A 226 25.62 21.22 2.20
C ALA A 226 25.74 22.35 1.16
N GLY A 227 25.31 22.08 -0.06
CA GLY A 227 25.05 23.06 -1.12
C GLY A 227 23.57 23.06 -1.43
#